data_AF-A0A0F9JC44-F1
#
_entry.id   AF-A0A0F9JC44-F1
#
_cell.length_a   1.000
_cell.length_b   1.000
_cell.length_c   1.000
_cell.angle_alpha   90.00
_cell.angle_beta   90.00
_cell.angle_gamma   90.00
#
_symmetry.space_group_name_H-M   'P 1'
#
loop_
_entity.id
_entity.type
_entity.pdbx_description
1 polymer ?
#
loop_
_entity_poly.entity_id
_entity_poly.type
_entity_poly.pdbx_seq_one_letter_code
_entity_poly.pdbx_strand_id
1 'polypeptide(L)'
;MKKNCSINCQNRVGRLLKPVVTHFDRYRTNGLVFLSTRRERTGFTLLELIIATSILSIIALLIYPAYRASSRSYQLSVVQSNLQQNARIGMKKMVKELEAGMVVIPEESDDAKGEGSINYGYKRGEPYKMAFYAWNSTPGTSDNDKIALYTALPTLNTEPEDPAFSSEGEEPLLYVRRYNSSEWSDPEPLILSDVKVTQLNFIMGGDNENEILITLELAQQGPLKEWRTFKLVSAARLGAR
;
A
#
# COMPACT_ATOMS: atom_id res chain seq x y z
N MET A 1 39.76 -14.36 -9.88
CA MET A 1 38.69 -15.38 -9.74
C MET A 1 37.40 -14.75 -10.27
N LYS A 2 36.98 -14.96 -11.54
CA LYS A 2 35.97 -15.96 -12.02
C LYS A 2 34.71 -15.98 -11.11
N LYS A 3 33.48 -15.68 -11.52
CA LYS A 3 32.79 -15.78 -12.84
C LYS A 3 31.63 -14.77 -12.97
N ASN A 4 31.37 -14.36 -14.22
CA ASN A 4 30.14 -13.70 -14.68
C ASN A 4 28.94 -14.67 -14.61
N CYS A 5 27.76 -14.17 -14.24
CA CYS A 5 26.49 -14.88 -14.45
C CYS A 5 25.46 -13.91 -15.03
N SER A 6 25.24 -14.02 -16.34
CA SER A 6 24.13 -13.41 -17.06
C SER A 6 23.12 -14.53 -17.30
N ILE A 7 21.91 -14.38 -16.76
CA ILE A 7 20.82 -15.35 -16.96
C ILE A 7 20.01 -14.88 -18.17
N ASN A 8 20.29 -15.55 -19.29
CA ASN A 8 19.50 -15.55 -20.50
C ASN A 8 18.37 -16.58 -20.34
N CYS A 9 17.11 -16.15 -20.30
CA CYS A 9 15.94 -17.04 -20.34
C CYS A 9 15.18 -16.85 -21.65
N GLN A 10 15.69 -17.51 -22.68
CA GLN A 10 14.97 -17.76 -23.92
C GLN A 10 15.08 -19.26 -24.20
N ASN A 11 13.95 -19.99 -24.07
CA ASN A 11 13.60 -21.21 -24.80
C ASN A 11 12.41 -21.92 -24.11
N ARG A 12 11.26 -22.11 -24.78
CA ARG A 12 10.98 -23.11 -25.82
C ARG A 12 10.16 -24.26 -25.23
N VAL A 13 8.84 -24.06 -25.13
CA VAL A 13 7.88 -25.16 -25.05
C VAL A 13 6.94 -25.06 -26.25
N GLY A 14 7.51 -25.35 -27.42
CA GLY A 14 6.75 -25.87 -28.53
C GLY A 14 6.60 -27.37 -28.32
N ARG A 15 5.40 -27.83 -27.93
CA ARG A 15 5.04 -29.24 -27.99
C ARG A 15 3.57 -29.38 -28.41
N LEU A 16 3.41 -29.63 -29.71
CA LEU A 16 2.43 -30.56 -30.28
C LEU A 16 0.95 -30.33 -29.89
N LEU A 17 0.35 -29.27 -30.42
CA LEU A 17 -1.08 -29.29 -30.72
C LEU A 17 -1.29 -30.06 -32.03
N LYS A 18 -1.72 -31.31 -31.91
CA LYS A 18 -2.29 -32.06 -33.04
C LYS A 18 -3.54 -31.32 -33.53
N PRO A 19 -3.71 -31.04 -34.84
CA PRO A 19 -4.99 -30.62 -35.36
C PRO A 19 -5.94 -31.82 -35.31
N VAL A 20 -6.85 -31.85 -34.34
CA VAL A 20 -8.02 -32.72 -34.40
C VAL A 20 -8.96 -32.10 -35.43
N VAL A 21 -8.76 -32.50 -36.69
CA VAL A 21 -9.73 -32.29 -37.77
C VAL A 21 -10.93 -33.17 -37.44
N THR A 22 -11.93 -32.63 -36.77
CA THR A 22 -13.25 -33.24 -36.74
C THR A 22 -13.84 -33.06 -38.13
N HIS A 23 -13.75 -34.12 -38.93
CA HIS A 23 -14.49 -34.32 -40.17
C HIS A 23 -15.99 -34.22 -39.85
N PHE A 24 -16.54 -33.01 -39.99
CA PHE A 24 -17.97 -32.77 -39.80
C PHE A 24 -18.71 -33.37 -40.99
N ASP A 25 -19.45 -34.41 -40.67
CA ASP A 25 -20.10 -35.27 -41.62
C ASP A 25 -21.18 -34.53 -42.41
N ARG A 26 -21.15 -34.76 -43.71
CA ARG A 26 -21.95 -34.11 -44.73
C ARG A 26 -23.32 -34.78 -44.80
N TYR A 27 -24.18 -34.54 -43.82
CA TYR A 27 -25.60 -34.93 -43.92
C TYR A 27 -26.48 -33.73 -44.30
N ARG A 28 -26.61 -33.59 -45.61
CA ARG A 28 -27.82 -33.26 -46.36
C ARG A 28 -29.08 -33.03 -45.50
N THR A 29 -29.46 -31.76 -45.35
CA THR A 29 -30.86 -31.35 -45.16
C THR A 29 -31.23 -30.36 -46.25
N ASN A 30 -31.67 -30.90 -47.40
CA ASN A 30 -32.48 -30.14 -48.34
C ASN A 30 -33.87 -30.03 -47.73
N GLY A 31 -34.12 -28.92 -47.03
CA GLY A 31 -35.37 -28.67 -46.34
C GLY A 31 -35.43 -27.28 -45.73
N LEU A 32 -34.93 -26.26 -46.45
CA LEU A 32 -35.22 -24.86 -46.12
C LEU A 32 -35.62 -24.11 -47.39
N VAL A 33 -36.69 -24.61 -48.02
CA VAL A 33 -37.46 -23.84 -48.98
C VAL A 33 -38.60 -23.20 -48.22
N PHE A 34 -38.75 -21.90 -48.45
CA PHE A 34 -39.84 -21.02 -48.01
C PHE A 34 -39.78 -20.52 -46.56
N LEU A 35 -39.46 -19.24 -46.39
CA LEU A 35 -40.50 -18.22 -46.26
C LEU A 35 -40.00 -16.82 -46.68
N SER A 36 -40.55 -16.39 -47.82
CA SER A 36 -41.02 -15.03 -48.12
C SER A 36 -40.12 -13.83 -47.77
N THR A 37 -39.39 -13.35 -48.77
CA THR A 37 -39.08 -11.93 -48.95
C THR A 37 -40.35 -11.18 -49.36
N ARG A 38 -41.25 -10.92 -48.39
CA ARG A 38 -42.38 -9.99 -48.59
C ARG A 38 -41.97 -8.62 -48.05
N ARG A 39 -41.55 -7.76 -48.99
CA ARG A 39 -41.22 -6.35 -48.74
C ARG A 39 -42.52 -5.58 -48.51
N GLU A 40 -42.99 -5.53 -47.27
CA GLU A 40 -44.10 -4.67 -46.87
C GLU A 40 -43.74 -3.92 -45.57
N ARG A 41 -44.31 -2.73 -45.43
CA ARG A 41 -43.91 -1.63 -44.54
C ARG A 41 -43.45 -2.10 -43.15
N THR A 42 -42.24 -1.69 -42.81
CA THR A 42 -41.37 -2.19 -41.73
C THR A 42 -41.90 -1.85 -40.34
N GLY A 43 -42.66 -2.78 -39.75
CA GLY A 43 -42.94 -2.82 -38.32
C GLY A 43 -42.26 -4.04 -37.69
N PHE A 44 -41.78 -3.90 -36.46
CA PHE A 44 -41.17 -5.00 -35.72
C PHE A 44 -42.24 -6.06 -35.38
N THR A 45 -41.98 -7.34 -35.67
CA THR A 45 -42.93 -8.38 -35.27
C THR A 45 -42.78 -8.71 -33.78
N LEU A 46 -43.89 -9.01 -33.10
CA LEU A 46 -43.87 -9.35 -31.66
C LEU A 46 -43.01 -10.59 -31.38
N LEU A 47 -42.99 -11.56 -32.30
CA LEU A 47 -42.16 -12.76 -32.21
C LEU A 47 -40.66 -12.42 -32.24
N GLU A 48 -40.24 -11.55 -33.17
CA GLU A 48 -38.86 -11.11 -33.30
C GLU A 48 -38.37 -10.39 -32.04
N LEU A 49 -39.25 -9.61 -31.40
CA LEU A 49 -38.95 -8.96 -30.12
C LEU A 49 -38.73 -9.99 -29.00
N ILE A 50 -39.57 -11.03 -28.90
CA ILE A 50 -39.41 -12.09 -27.88
C ILE A 50 -38.08 -12.84 -28.08
N ILE A 51 -37.74 -13.17 -29.31
CA ILE A 51 -36.49 -13.87 -29.63
C ILE A 51 -35.28 -12.98 -29.30
N ALA A 52 -35.31 -11.71 -29.73
CA ALA A 52 -34.22 -10.76 -29.48
C ALA A 52 -34.00 -10.52 -27.98
N THR A 53 -35.07 -10.33 -27.21
CA THR A 53 -34.99 -10.13 -25.74
C THR A 53 -34.53 -11.39 -25.00
N SER A 54 -34.92 -12.57 -25.47
CA SER A 54 -34.46 -13.85 -24.89
C SER A 54 -32.96 -14.05 -25.09
N ILE A 55 -32.46 -13.80 -26.30
CA ILE A 55 -31.02 -13.90 -26.60
C ILE A 55 -30.24 -12.87 -25.79
N LEU A 56 -30.72 -11.62 -25.72
CA LEU A 56 -30.08 -10.57 -24.93
C LEU A 56 -29.99 -10.95 -23.44
N SER A 57 -31.03 -11.56 -22.89
CA SER A 57 -31.07 -12.00 -21.50
C SER A 57 -30.03 -13.10 -21.21
N ILE A 58 -29.90 -14.07 -22.11
CA ILE A 58 -28.89 -15.14 -21.99
C ILE A 58 -27.48 -14.54 -22.04
N ILE A 59 -27.22 -13.62 -22.99
CA ILE A 59 -25.93 -12.95 -23.10
C ILE A 59 -25.60 -12.16 -21.83
N ALA A 60 -26.56 -11.39 -21.30
CA ALA A 60 -26.37 -10.64 -20.07
C ALA A 60 -26.04 -11.55 -18.88
N LEU A 61 -26.72 -12.70 -18.77
CA LEU A 61 -26.50 -13.66 -17.69
C LEU A 61 -25.12 -14.32 -17.75
N LEU A 62 -24.58 -14.52 -18.96
CA LEU A 62 -23.22 -15.03 -19.15
C LEU A 62 -22.13 -13.99 -18.86
N ILE A 63 -22.35 -12.73 -19.22
CA ILE A 63 -21.35 -11.66 -19.06
C ILE A 63 -21.29 -11.15 -17.61
N TYR A 64 -22.42 -11.09 -16.92
CA TYR A 64 -22.52 -10.44 -15.61
C TYR A 64 -21.54 -10.98 -14.54
N PRO A 65 -21.36 -12.31 -14.35
CA PRO A 65 -20.41 -12.84 -13.37
C PRO A 65 -18.96 -12.44 -13.69
N ALA A 66 -18.57 -12.48 -14.97
CA ALA A 66 -17.22 -12.12 -15.41
C ALA A 66 -16.95 -10.63 -15.19
N TYR A 67 -17.92 -9.77 -15.52
CA TYR A 67 -17.84 -8.34 -15.24
C TYR A 67 -17.67 -8.06 -13.74
N ARG A 68 -18.51 -8.68 -12.90
CA ARG A 68 -18.46 -8.52 -11.45
C ARG A 68 -17.11 -8.98 -10.86
N ALA A 69 -16.58 -10.11 -11.33
CA ALA A 69 -15.28 -10.61 -10.90
C ALA A 69 -14.14 -9.66 -11.31
N SER A 70 -14.16 -9.14 -12.54
CA SER A 70 -13.18 -8.19 -13.05
C SER A 70 -13.20 -6.87 -12.27
N SER A 71 -14.39 -6.30 -12.04
CA SER A 71 -14.57 -5.08 -11.25
C SER A 71 -14.03 -5.21 -9.82
N ARG A 72 -14.34 -6.33 -9.15
CA ARG A 72 -13.81 -6.60 -7.80
C ARG A 72 -12.27 -6.71 -7.82
N SER A 73 -11.71 -7.43 -8.78
CA SER A 73 -10.26 -7.58 -8.92
C SER A 73 -9.55 -6.24 -9.11
N TYR A 74 -10.13 -5.36 -9.95
CA TYR A 74 -9.59 -4.03 -10.17
C TYR A 74 -9.57 -3.20 -8.89
N GLN A 75 -10.67 -3.16 -8.14
CA GLN A 75 -10.73 -2.41 -6.89
C GLN A 75 -9.74 -2.92 -5.84
N LEU A 76 -9.56 -4.24 -5.74
CA LEU A 76 -8.58 -4.84 -4.84
C LEU A 76 -7.15 -4.46 -5.24
N SER A 77 -6.86 -4.47 -6.55
CA SER A 77 -5.55 -4.07 -7.08
C SER A 77 -5.23 -2.61 -6.76
N VAL A 78 -6.22 -1.71 -6.84
CA VAL A 78 -6.05 -0.29 -6.49
C VAL A 78 -5.69 -0.13 -5.02
N VAL A 79 -6.45 -0.74 -4.10
CA VAL A 79 -6.17 -0.66 -2.65
C VAL A 79 -4.79 -1.24 -2.32
N GLN A 80 -4.45 -2.39 -2.90
CA GLN A 80 -3.14 -3.00 -2.69
C GLN A 80 -2.01 -2.13 -3.22
N SER A 81 -2.17 -1.54 -4.41
CA SER A 81 -1.18 -0.63 -4.99
C SER A 81 -1.01 0.62 -4.13
N ASN A 82 -2.10 1.22 -3.66
CA ASN A 82 -2.06 2.40 -2.80
C ASN A 82 -1.32 2.11 -1.49
N LEU A 83 -1.66 1.00 -0.81
CA LEU A 83 -0.97 0.56 0.40
C LEU A 83 0.54 0.36 0.17
N GLN A 84 0.91 -0.31 -0.91
CA GLN A 84 2.31 -0.54 -1.25
C GLN A 84 3.07 0.75 -1.55
N GLN A 85 2.46 1.67 -2.29
CA GLN A 85 3.07 2.96 -2.60
C GLN A 85 3.23 3.81 -1.35
N ASN A 86 2.19 3.91 -0.52
CA ASN A 86 2.24 4.65 0.75
C ASN A 86 3.30 4.08 1.70
N ALA A 87 3.36 2.75 1.86
CA ALA A 87 4.37 2.11 2.69
C ALA A 87 5.78 2.37 2.17
N ARG A 88 6.00 2.31 0.85
CA ARG A 88 7.31 2.60 0.24
C ARG A 88 7.70 4.08 0.39
N ILE A 89 6.76 5.01 0.23
CA ILE A 89 7.02 6.44 0.38
C ILE A 89 7.36 6.75 1.84
N GLY A 90 6.53 6.30 2.78
CA GLY A 90 6.75 6.49 4.22
C GLY A 90 8.07 5.87 4.67
N MET A 91 8.33 4.61 4.29
CA MET A 91 9.57 3.91 4.61
C MET A 91 10.79 4.62 4.02
N LYS A 92 10.73 5.05 2.75
CA LYS A 92 11.84 5.76 2.10
C LYS A 92 12.14 7.08 2.81
N LYS A 93 11.12 7.82 3.23
CA LYS A 93 11.30 9.05 4.02
C LYS A 93 11.93 8.72 5.38
N MET A 94 11.41 7.75 6.13
CA MET A 94 11.98 7.34 7.43
C MET A 94 13.43 6.91 7.33
N VAL A 95 13.75 6.01 6.39
CA VAL A 95 15.13 5.53 6.17
C VAL A 95 16.05 6.70 5.84
N LYS A 96 15.62 7.61 4.95
CA LYS A 96 16.41 8.79 4.59
C LYS A 96 16.69 9.70 5.80
N GLU A 97 15.68 9.97 6.63
CA GLU A 97 15.88 10.80 7.82
C GLU A 97 16.79 10.10 8.84
N LEU A 98 16.64 8.78 9.04
CA LEU A 98 17.49 7.99 9.93
C LEU A 98 18.94 7.89 9.44
N GLU A 99 19.17 7.68 8.14
CA GLU A 99 20.51 7.68 7.54
C GLU A 99 21.19 9.05 7.66
N ALA A 100 20.39 10.14 7.65
CA ALA A 100 20.87 11.49 7.94
C ALA A 100 21.00 11.80 9.44
N GLY A 101 20.52 10.91 10.31
CA GLY A 101 20.65 10.99 11.75
C GLY A 101 21.98 10.43 12.25
N MET A 102 22.43 10.88 13.42
CA MET A 102 23.72 10.48 13.99
C MET A 102 23.56 9.57 15.21
N VAL A 103 22.74 9.98 16.18
CA VAL A 103 22.58 9.28 17.47
C VAL A 103 21.11 9.31 17.88
N VAL A 104 20.59 8.16 18.29
CA VAL A 104 19.23 8.02 18.86
C VAL A 104 19.19 8.60 20.26
N ILE A 105 18.13 9.35 20.56
CA ILE A 105 17.90 9.97 21.86
C ILE A 105 17.13 8.98 22.74
N PRO A 106 17.67 8.53 23.89
CA PRO A 106 16.95 7.64 24.81
C PRO A 106 15.81 8.40 25.52
N GLU A 107 14.75 7.68 25.90
CA GLU A 107 13.59 8.25 26.63
C GLU A 107 13.99 9.01 27.91
N GLU A 108 15.03 8.57 28.60
CA GLU A 108 15.51 9.16 29.85
C GLU A 108 16.22 10.52 29.65
N SER A 109 16.56 10.87 28.40
CA SER A 109 17.23 12.12 28.09
C SER A 109 16.28 13.31 28.22
N ASP A 110 16.76 14.42 28.79
CA ASP A 110 16.02 15.68 28.77
C ASP A 110 15.74 16.16 27.34
N ASP A 111 16.61 15.79 26.39
CA ASP A 111 16.44 16.12 24.98
C ASP A 111 15.29 15.37 24.28
N ALA A 112 14.76 14.33 24.92
CA ALA A 112 13.64 13.53 24.44
C ALA A 112 12.28 14.19 24.69
N LYS A 113 12.23 15.17 25.60
CA LYS A 113 11.00 15.86 26.01
C LYS A 113 10.47 16.72 24.85
N GLY A 114 9.23 16.45 24.48
CA GLY A 114 8.44 17.23 23.55
C GLY A 114 7.69 18.35 24.24
N GLU A 115 6.73 18.91 23.51
CA GLU A 115 5.72 19.82 24.08
C GLU A 115 4.79 19.05 25.02
N GLY A 116 4.37 19.71 26.09
CA GLY A 116 3.46 19.14 27.08
C GLY A 116 4.05 17.91 27.79
N SER A 117 3.34 16.78 27.67
CA SER A 117 3.72 15.50 28.30
C SER A 117 4.33 14.50 27.32
N ILE A 118 4.54 14.90 26.06
CA ILE A 118 5.01 14.01 25.01
C ILE A 118 6.51 13.77 25.19
N ASN A 119 6.95 12.51 25.11
CA ASN A 119 8.35 12.12 25.07
C ASN A 119 8.60 11.32 23.78
N TYR A 120 9.49 11.83 22.93
CA TYR A 120 9.83 11.21 21.63
C TYR A 120 11.05 10.29 21.70
N GLY A 121 11.69 10.19 22.85
CA GLY A 121 12.87 9.36 23.04
C GLY A 121 12.56 7.90 22.82
N TYR A 122 13.57 7.18 22.37
CA TYR A 122 13.47 5.77 22.11
C TYR A 122 13.35 4.98 23.42
N LYS A 123 12.35 4.09 23.46
CA LYS A 123 12.17 3.10 24.51
C LYS A 123 11.81 1.77 23.87
N ARG A 124 12.49 0.70 24.27
CA ARG A 124 12.25 -0.65 23.72
C ARG A 124 10.81 -1.13 23.89
N GLY A 125 10.13 -0.73 24.97
CA GLY A 125 8.73 -1.07 25.23
C GLY A 125 7.72 -0.28 24.39
N GLU A 126 8.15 0.83 23.78
CA GLU A 126 7.32 1.74 22.99
C GLU A 126 7.97 1.97 21.61
N PRO A 127 8.12 0.91 20.79
CA PRO A 127 8.94 0.97 19.57
C PRO A 127 8.27 1.77 18.43
N TYR A 128 7.14 2.43 18.69
CA TYR A 128 6.38 3.22 17.72
C TYR A 128 6.81 4.70 17.65
N LYS A 129 7.83 5.08 18.43
CA LYS A 129 8.43 6.42 18.41
C LYS A 129 9.95 6.36 18.56
N MET A 130 10.61 7.33 17.95
CA MET A 130 12.05 7.48 18.01
C MET A 130 12.46 8.92 17.66
N ALA A 131 13.27 9.52 18.52
CA ALA A 131 13.95 10.77 18.24
C ALA A 131 15.46 10.56 18.08
N PHE A 132 16.09 11.37 17.24
CA PHE A 132 17.52 11.32 16.98
C PHE A 132 18.06 12.70 16.60
N TYR A 133 19.36 12.88 16.82
CA TYR A 133 20.07 14.08 16.38
C TYR A 133 20.33 14.06 14.89
N ALA A 134 20.08 15.18 14.21
CA ALA A 134 20.52 15.36 12.84
C ALA A 134 22.06 15.42 12.77
N TRP A 135 22.64 15.02 11.64
CA TRP A 135 24.10 14.98 11.42
C TRP A 135 24.84 16.31 11.68
N ASN A 136 24.16 17.45 11.57
CA ASN A 136 24.72 18.79 11.80
C ASN A 136 24.71 19.21 13.28
N SER A 137 24.22 18.34 14.17
CA SER A 137 24.05 18.63 15.60
C SER A 137 25.17 18.03 16.44
N THR A 138 25.52 18.71 17.54
CA THR A 138 26.52 18.23 18.51
C THR A 138 25.78 17.79 19.79
N PRO A 139 25.64 16.49 20.08
CA PRO A 139 24.92 16.01 21.26
C PRO A 139 25.34 16.76 22.53
N GLY A 140 24.35 17.25 23.31
CA GLY A 140 24.58 17.99 24.55
C GLY A 140 24.76 19.52 24.42
N THR A 141 24.71 20.09 23.21
CA THR A 141 24.56 21.54 23.02
C THR A 141 23.11 21.97 22.84
N SER A 142 22.75 23.19 23.24
CA SER A 142 21.38 23.71 23.16
C SER A 142 20.87 23.91 21.72
N ASP A 143 21.76 23.86 20.73
CA ASP A 143 21.49 24.20 19.32
C ASP A 143 21.43 22.93 18.44
N ASN A 144 20.80 21.88 18.97
CA ASN A 144 20.73 20.60 18.31
C ASN A 144 19.43 20.43 17.55
N ASP A 145 19.54 20.35 16.22
CA ASP A 145 18.47 19.90 15.36
C ASP A 145 18.13 18.44 15.70
N LYS A 146 16.88 18.20 16.10
CA LYS A 146 16.37 16.86 16.41
C LYS A 146 15.29 16.50 15.42
N ILE A 147 15.17 15.22 15.11
CA ILE A 147 14.10 14.69 14.29
C ILE A 147 13.40 13.62 15.09
N ALA A 148 12.07 13.68 15.14
CA ALA A 148 11.23 12.67 15.77
C ALA A 148 10.37 11.98 14.70
N LEU A 149 10.41 10.65 14.68
CA LEU A 149 9.54 9.78 13.89
C LEU A 149 8.62 9.03 14.85
N TYR A 150 7.31 9.11 14.65
CA TYR A 150 6.37 8.47 15.56
C TYR A 150 5.01 8.24 14.89
N THR A 151 4.21 7.33 15.47
CA THR A 151 2.78 7.23 15.16
C THR A 151 1.97 8.03 16.17
N ALA A 152 0.94 8.72 15.70
CA ALA A 152 0.00 9.46 16.56
C ALA A 152 -1.37 9.57 15.90
N LEU A 153 -2.39 9.86 16.70
CA LEU A 153 -3.73 10.13 16.17
C LEU A 153 -3.77 11.49 15.44
N PRO A 154 -4.52 11.58 14.34
CA PRO A 154 -4.77 12.84 13.68
C PRO A 154 -5.70 13.69 14.53
N THR A 155 -5.17 14.74 15.15
CA THR A 155 -5.98 15.76 15.83
C THR A 155 -6.11 17.00 14.94
N LEU A 156 -7.29 17.63 14.95
CA LEU A 156 -7.57 18.79 14.11
C LEU A 156 -6.85 20.06 14.56
N ASN A 157 -6.35 20.13 15.81
CA ASN A 157 -5.83 21.37 16.40
C ASN A 157 -4.70 21.11 17.42
N THR A 158 -3.48 20.93 16.90
CA THR A 158 -2.17 21.32 17.49
C THR A 158 -1.31 20.35 18.30
N GLU A 159 -1.75 19.16 18.72
CA GLU A 159 -0.80 18.17 19.30
C GLU A 159 -1.11 16.73 18.86
N PRO A 160 -0.13 15.96 18.36
CA PRO A 160 -0.31 14.56 18.08
C PRO A 160 -0.55 13.79 19.38
N GLU A 161 -1.63 13.00 19.42
CA GLU A 161 -1.93 12.17 20.59
C GLU A 161 -1.23 10.82 20.49
N ASP A 162 -0.59 10.39 21.58
CA ASP A 162 0.10 9.11 21.63
C ASP A 162 -0.92 7.96 21.43
N PRO A 163 -0.70 7.08 20.44
CA PRO A 163 -1.65 6.03 20.10
C PRO A 163 -1.78 4.98 21.21
N ALA A 164 -0.88 4.96 22.20
CA ALA A 164 -1.03 4.12 23.39
C ALA A 164 -2.23 4.54 24.28
N PHE A 165 -2.68 5.80 24.18
CA PHE A 165 -3.85 6.30 24.90
C PHE A 165 -5.14 6.28 24.06
N SER A 166 -5.04 5.82 22.81
CA SER A 166 -6.13 5.83 21.85
C SER A 166 -7.23 4.84 22.22
N SER A 167 -8.48 5.18 21.89
CA SER A 167 -9.61 4.27 22.01
C SER A 167 -9.68 3.28 20.83
N GLU A 168 -10.39 2.15 21.01
CA GLU A 168 -10.58 1.18 19.93
C GLU A 168 -11.33 1.82 18.75
N GLY A 169 -10.67 1.92 17.60
CA GLY A 169 -11.26 2.43 16.36
C GLY A 169 -10.59 3.70 15.81
N GLU A 170 -9.65 4.28 16.54
CA GLU A 170 -8.90 5.44 16.07
C GLU A 170 -7.84 5.05 15.02
N GLU A 171 -7.47 6.03 14.19
CA GLU A 171 -6.67 5.80 12.98
C GLU A 171 -5.33 6.52 13.09
N PRO A 172 -4.33 5.93 13.78
CA PRO A 172 -3.04 6.58 13.92
C PRO A 172 -2.35 6.72 12.56
N LEU A 173 -1.73 7.87 12.37
CA LEU A 173 -0.93 8.21 11.20
C LEU A 173 0.54 8.26 11.57
N LEU A 174 1.40 8.17 10.53
CA LEU A 174 2.84 8.26 10.67
C LEU A 174 3.27 9.73 10.51
N TYR A 175 3.99 10.27 11.47
CA TYR A 175 4.44 11.66 11.49
C TYR A 175 5.96 11.79 11.60
N VAL A 176 6.45 12.93 11.09
CA VAL A 176 7.77 13.46 11.40
C VAL A 176 7.63 14.85 12.03
N ARG A 177 8.44 15.17 13.04
CA ARG A 177 8.64 16.53 13.55
C ARG A 177 10.13 16.85 13.54
N ARG A 178 10.44 18.13 13.39
CA ARG A 178 11.80 18.65 13.49
C ARG A 178 11.86 19.65 14.63
N TYR A 179 12.82 19.50 15.52
CA TYR A 179 13.13 20.50 16.53
C TYR A 179 14.15 21.47 15.94
N ASN A 180 13.84 22.76 15.93
CA ASN A 180 14.75 23.80 15.49
C ASN A 180 14.96 24.77 16.66
N SER A 181 16.19 24.85 17.19
CA SER A 181 16.75 25.66 18.30
C SER A 181 15.90 25.95 19.56
N SER A 182 14.59 26.14 19.45
CA SER A 182 13.66 26.52 20.52
C SER A 182 12.32 25.77 20.52
N GLU A 183 11.86 25.18 19.41
CA GLU A 183 10.53 24.57 19.33
C GLU A 183 10.44 23.40 18.34
N TRP A 184 9.43 22.54 18.55
CA TRP A 184 9.10 21.46 17.62
C TRP A 184 8.20 21.98 16.51
N SER A 185 8.58 21.75 15.26
CA SER A 185 7.74 22.07 14.10
C SER A 185 6.39 21.38 14.17
N ASP A 186 5.40 21.88 13.43
CA ASP A 186 4.14 21.16 13.22
C ASP A 186 4.38 19.72 12.72
N PRO A 187 3.52 18.77 13.11
CA PRO A 187 3.64 17.38 12.68
C PRO A 187 3.36 17.23 11.18
N GLU A 188 4.35 16.75 10.42
CA GLU A 188 4.20 16.47 8.99
C GLU A 188 3.86 14.99 8.77
N PRO A 189 2.73 14.65 8.10
CA PRO A 189 2.40 13.26 7.81
C PRO A 189 3.36 12.67 6.76
N LEU A 190 3.87 11.48 7.03
CA LEU A 190 4.78 10.74 6.13
C LEU A 190 4.04 9.87 5.11
N ILE A 191 2.75 9.60 5.35
CA ILE A 191 1.85 8.80 4.51
C ILE A 191 0.58 9.59 4.17
N LEU A 192 -0.14 9.15 3.14
CA LEU A 192 -1.43 9.74 2.77
C LEU A 192 -2.51 9.45 3.82
N SER A 193 -3.54 10.30 3.86
CA SER A 193 -4.62 10.30 4.87
C SER A 193 -5.64 9.18 4.73
N ASP A 194 -5.66 8.44 3.62
CA ASP A 194 -6.59 7.33 3.36
C ASP A 194 -6.08 5.98 3.88
N VAL A 195 -4.99 6.00 4.65
CA VAL A 195 -4.30 4.82 5.18
C VAL A 195 -3.95 5.06 6.64
N LYS A 196 -4.19 4.06 7.50
CA LYS A 196 -3.78 4.08 8.90
C LYS A 196 -2.58 3.19 9.15
N VAL A 197 -1.76 3.54 10.14
CA VAL A 197 -0.67 2.70 10.62
C VAL A 197 -1.24 1.68 11.60
N THR A 198 -1.01 0.40 11.39
CA THR A 198 -1.40 -0.64 12.37
C THR A 198 -0.22 -1.15 13.18
N GLN A 199 1.00 -0.97 12.67
CA GLN A 199 2.21 -1.32 13.38
C GLN A 199 3.35 -0.40 12.93
N LEU A 200 4.07 0.17 13.89
CA LEU A 200 5.39 0.76 13.67
C LEU A 200 6.33 0.24 14.75
N ASN A 201 7.44 -0.37 14.33
CA ASN A 201 8.50 -0.74 15.26
C ASN A 201 9.84 -0.23 14.76
N PHE A 202 10.55 0.47 15.62
CA PHE A 202 11.97 0.74 15.53
C PHE A 202 12.71 -0.19 16.50
N ILE A 203 13.61 -1.01 15.97
CA ILE A 203 14.43 -1.92 16.77
C ILE A 203 15.89 -1.56 16.49
N MET A 204 16.57 -1.02 17.50
CA MET A 204 18.01 -0.79 17.40
C MET A 204 18.75 -2.14 17.42
N GLY A 205 19.75 -2.25 16.57
CA GLY A 205 20.58 -3.43 16.38
C GLY A 205 21.96 -3.09 15.78
N GLY A 206 22.69 -4.13 15.41
CA GLY A 206 24.09 -4.02 14.97
C GLY A 206 25.07 -3.94 16.14
N ASP A 207 26.36 -4.17 15.84
CA ASP A 207 27.42 -4.27 16.87
C ASP A 207 27.64 -2.99 17.68
N ASN A 208 27.20 -1.84 17.14
CA ASN A 208 27.34 -0.51 17.76
C ASN A 208 26.01 0.24 17.88
N GLU A 209 24.86 -0.45 17.83
CA GLU A 209 23.53 0.16 17.88
C GLU A 209 23.29 1.25 16.80
N ASN A 210 24.04 1.17 15.70
CA ASN A 210 23.98 2.12 14.60
C ASN A 210 23.08 1.65 13.45
N GLU A 211 22.47 0.47 13.57
CA GLU A 211 21.50 -0.05 12.62
C GLU A 211 20.12 -0.08 13.27
N ILE A 212 19.11 0.41 12.55
CA ILE A 212 17.73 0.46 13.01
C ILE A 212 16.91 -0.38 12.04
N LEU A 213 16.33 -1.46 12.55
CA LEU A 213 15.34 -2.23 11.83
C LEU A 213 13.97 -1.56 12.01
N ILE A 214 13.35 -1.22 10.89
CA ILE A 214 12.07 -0.53 10.81
C ILE A 214 11.03 -1.52 10.29
N THR A 215 9.96 -1.71 11.05
CA THR A 215 8.77 -2.45 10.61
C THR A 215 7.61 -1.48 10.50
N LEU A 216 7.04 -1.34 9.31
CA LEU A 216 5.85 -0.53 9.06
C LEU A 216 4.73 -1.42 8.52
N GLU A 217 3.59 -1.45 9.20
CA GLU A 217 2.37 -2.05 8.70
C GLU A 217 1.29 -0.98 8.54
N LEU A 218 0.72 -0.94 7.35
CA LEU A 218 -0.33 -0.02 6.97
C LEU A 218 -1.62 -0.78 6.71
N ALA A 219 -2.77 -0.18 7.01
CA ALA A 219 -4.08 -0.70 6.69
C ALA A 219 -4.96 0.31 5.96
N GLN A 220 -5.72 -0.18 4.99
CA GLN A 220 -6.68 0.61 4.22
C GLN A 220 -7.99 -0.17 4.11
N GLN A 221 -9.10 0.54 4.28
CA GLN A 221 -10.41 -0.05 4.11
C GLN A 221 -10.75 -0.17 2.62
N GLY A 222 -11.05 -1.38 2.17
CA GLY A 222 -11.51 -1.64 0.82
C GLY A 222 -12.98 -1.23 0.61
N PRO A 223 -13.47 -1.25 -0.64
CA PRO A 223 -14.83 -0.84 -0.98
C PRO A 223 -15.92 -1.70 -0.34
N LEU A 224 -15.58 -2.93 0.08
CA LEU A 224 -16.48 -3.83 0.80
C LEU A 224 -16.36 -3.71 2.33
N LYS A 225 -15.77 -2.62 2.83
CA LYS A 225 -15.47 -2.37 4.25
C LYS A 225 -14.51 -3.39 4.89
N GLU A 226 -13.88 -4.25 4.09
CA GLU A 226 -12.83 -5.16 4.53
C GLU A 226 -11.52 -4.40 4.72
N TRP A 227 -10.82 -4.64 5.83
CA TRP A 227 -9.48 -4.09 6.03
C TRP A 227 -8.45 -4.93 5.27
N ARG A 228 -7.56 -4.25 4.56
CA ARG A 228 -6.40 -4.85 3.91
C ARG A 228 -5.16 -4.26 4.55
N THR A 229 -4.17 -5.10 4.87
CA THR A 229 -2.90 -4.65 5.43
C THR A 229 -1.75 -4.89 4.47
N PHE A 230 -0.72 -4.08 4.58
CA PHE A 230 0.54 -4.27 3.90
C PHE A 230 1.69 -3.99 4.88
N LYS A 231 2.58 -4.97 5.01
CA LYS A 231 3.74 -4.91 5.91
C LYS A 231 5.01 -4.77 5.11
N LEU A 232 5.85 -3.83 5.52
CA LEU A 232 7.16 -3.57 4.95
C LEU A 232 8.20 -3.54 6.05
N VAL A 233 9.36 -4.15 5.79
CA VAL A 233 10.51 -4.17 6.71
C VAL A 233 11.70 -3.58 5.96
N SER A 234 12.43 -2.69 6.63
CA SER A 234 13.67 -2.10 6.13
C SER A 234 14.68 -2.00 7.26
N ALA A 235 15.95 -1.81 6.91
CA ALA A 235 16.98 -1.38 7.84
C ALA A 235 17.48 0.01 7.40
N ALA A 236 17.92 0.82 8.36
CA ALA A 236 18.62 2.07 8.13
C ALA A 236 19.87 2.10 9.01
N ARG A 237 20.99 2.57 8.47
CA ARG A 237 22.22 2.75 9.23
C ARG A 237 22.43 4.22 9.53
N LEU A 238 22.51 4.59 10.80
CA LEU A 238 22.76 5.95 11.25
C LEU A 238 24.09 6.46 10.68
N GLY A 239 24.08 7.70 10.18
CA GLY A 239 25.24 8.37 9.60
C GLY A 239 25.74 7.79 8.27
N ALA A 240 24.98 6.90 7.62
CA ALA A 240 25.32 6.37 6.31
C ALA A 240 24.90 7.36 5.21
N ARG A 241 25.77 8.32 4.90
CA ARG A 241 25.64 9.20 3.73
C ARG A 241 26.42 8.68 2.53
#